data_AF-A0A9J6PPE9-F1
#
_entry.id   AF-A0A9J6PPE9-F1
#
_cell.length_a   1.000
_cell.length_b   1.000
_cell.length_c   1.000
_cell.angle_alpha   90.00
_cell.angle_beta   90.00
_cell.angle_gamma   90.00
#
_symmetry.space_group_name_H-M   'P 1'
#
loop_
_entity.id
_entity.type
_entity.pdbx_description
1 polymer ?
#
loop_
_entity_poly.entity_id
_entity_poly.type
_entity_poly.pdbx_seq_one_letter_code
_entity_poly.pdbx_strand_id
1 'polypeptide(L)'
;MRKSRYSEEQITNAIKASECGVKVKEICDELGISEATFYSWKKKYAGLSSEDGRKIKDLEEKLQAVEREVQMLSADKEMLQSVLKHFFTTNDKRQAVNFLQDTYEIGTRRSCRLLDISRSVYHYPLHCDSQ
;
A
#
# COMPACT_ATOMS: atom_id res chain seq x y z
N MET A 1 30.00 3.36 -6.71
CA MET A 1 29.89 2.99 -8.14
C MET A 1 29.81 4.26 -8.98
N ARG A 2 30.57 4.36 -10.08
CA ARG A 2 30.38 5.49 -11.03
C ARG A 2 28.96 5.42 -11.57
N LYS A 3 28.22 6.54 -11.55
CA LYS A 3 26.90 6.63 -12.21
C LYS A 3 27.09 6.27 -13.68
N SER A 4 26.35 5.28 -14.15
CA SER A 4 26.25 4.98 -15.57
C SER A 4 25.84 6.25 -16.33
N ARG A 5 26.45 6.50 -17.48
CA ARG A 5 26.06 7.60 -18.38
C ARG A 5 24.65 7.39 -18.98
N TYR A 6 24.18 6.15 -18.98
CA TYR A 6 22.90 5.71 -19.55
C TYR A 6 21.93 5.33 -18.44
N SER A 7 20.65 5.70 -18.59
CA SER A 7 19.58 5.29 -17.68
C SER A 7 19.23 3.81 -17.88
N GLU A 8 18.67 3.17 -16.85
CA GLU A 8 18.20 1.78 -16.96
C GLU A 8 17.09 1.63 -18.01
N GLU A 9 16.24 2.64 -18.17
CA GLU A 9 15.23 2.70 -19.24
C GLU A 9 15.85 2.72 -20.64
N GLN A 10 16.92 3.50 -20.86
CA GLN A 10 17.63 3.53 -22.15
C GLN A 10 18.26 2.17 -22.46
N ILE A 11 18.86 1.51 -21.46
CA ILE A 11 19.49 0.20 -21.61
C ILE A 11 18.45 -0.87 -21.94
N THR A 12 17.33 -0.89 -21.23
CA THR A 12 16.24 -1.86 -21.44
C THR A 12 15.53 -1.65 -22.78
N ASN A 13 15.31 -0.41 -23.22
CA ASN A 13 14.75 -0.10 -24.53
C ASN A 13 15.66 -0.56 -25.68
N ALA A 14 16.98 -0.38 -25.55
CA ALA A 14 17.96 -0.88 -26.52
C ALA A 14 17.91 -2.42 -26.65
N ILE A 15 17.78 -3.13 -25.52
CA ILE A 15 17.65 -4.60 -25.53
C ILE A 15 16.35 -5.03 -26.20
N LYS A 16 15.21 -4.39 -25.86
CA LYS A 16 13.91 -4.65 -26.51
C LYS A 16 13.94 -4.42 -28.02
N ALA A 17 14.58 -3.34 -28.48
CA ALA A 17 14.73 -3.07 -29.91
C ALA A 17 15.44 -4.22 -30.64
N SER A 18 16.46 -4.80 -30.03
CA SER A 18 17.15 -5.98 -30.58
C SER A 18 16.28 -7.25 -30.59
N GLU A 19 15.39 -7.42 -29.61
CA GLU A 19 14.45 -8.55 -29.54
C GLU A 19 13.32 -8.42 -30.57
N CYS A 20 12.92 -7.18 -30.90
CA CYS A 20 11.99 -6.86 -31.98
C CYS A 20 12.61 -6.96 -33.39
N GLY A 21 13.89 -7.32 -33.51
CA GLY A 21 14.55 -7.59 -34.79
C GLY A 21 15.39 -6.44 -35.37
N VAL A 22 15.57 -5.33 -34.64
CA VAL A 22 16.50 -4.26 -35.04
C VAL A 22 17.95 -4.77 -34.94
N LYS A 23 18.79 -4.44 -35.93
CA LYS A 23 20.18 -4.91 -35.93
C LYS A 23 20.96 -4.26 -34.79
N VAL A 24 21.74 -5.06 -34.07
CA VAL A 24 22.58 -4.58 -32.94
C VAL A 24 23.52 -3.45 -33.37
N LYS A 25 24.01 -3.46 -34.62
CA LYS A 25 24.83 -2.38 -35.17
C LYS A 25 24.11 -1.03 -35.22
N GLU A 26 22.88 -1.01 -35.71
CA GLU A 26 22.06 0.21 -35.80
C GLU A 26 21.80 0.79 -34.40
N ILE A 27 21.52 -0.09 -33.42
CA ILE A 27 21.34 0.29 -32.01
C ILE A 27 22.63 0.87 -31.40
N CYS A 28 23.78 0.28 -31.74
CA CYS A 28 25.08 0.74 -31.27
C CYS A 28 25.46 2.11 -31.86
N ASP A 29 25.13 2.32 -33.14
CA ASP A 29 25.37 3.57 -33.86
C ASP A 29 24.47 4.71 -33.32
N GLU A 30 23.20 4.43 -33.06
CA GLU A 30 22.26 5.42 -32.49
C GLU A 30 22.63 5.84 -31.05
N LEU A 31 23.04 4.89 -30.21
CA LEU A 31 23.35 5.14 -28.80
C LEU A 31 24.82 5.54 -28.57
N GLY A 32 25.66 5.46 -29.61
CA GLY A 32 27.09 5.73 -29.55
C GLY A 32 27.85 4.77 -28.63
N ILE A 33 27.48 3.49 -28.64
CA ILE A 33 28.07 2.43 -27.79
C ILE A 33 28.76 1.36 -28.63
N SER A 34 29.65 0.59 -28.02
CA SER A 34 30.23 -0.60 -28.66
C SER A 34 29.32 -1.83 -28.50
N GLU A 35 29.39 -2.76 -29.46
CA GLU A 35 28.66 -4.04 -29.39
C GLU A 35 28.98 -4.82 -28.10
N ALA A 36 30.23 -4.77 -27.62
CA ALA A 36 30.63 -5.39 -26.36
C ALA A 36 29.87 -4.83 -25.13
N THR A 37 29.59 -3.52 -25.14
CA THR A 37 28.81 -2.85 -24.10
C THR A 37 27.35 -3.29 -24.17
N PHE A 38 26.80 -3.38 -25.38
CA PHE A 38 25.44 -3.88 -25.61
C PHE A 38 25.25 -5.32 -25.11
N TYR A 39 26.17 -6.25 -25.43
CA TYR A 39 26.07 -7.63 -24.94
C TYR A 39 26.26 -7.73 -23.41
N SER A 40 27.08 -6.86 -22.82
CA SER A 40 27.20 -6.76 -21.35
C SER A 40 25.91 -6.29 -20.70
N TRP A 41 25.18 -5.37 -21.33
CA TRP A 41 23.85 -4.96 -20.91
C TRP A 41 22.82 -6.08 -21.09
N LYS A 42 22.80 -6.73 -22.25
CA LYS A 42 21.91 -7.87 -22.52
C LYS A 42 22.06 -8.97 -21.47
N LYS A 43 23.29 -9.33 -21.09
CA LYS A 43 23.54 -10.32 -20.03
C LYS A 43 22.98 -9.90 -18.65
N LYS A 44 22.98 -8.61 -18.34
CA LYS A 44 22.53 -8.07 -17.04
C LYS A 44 21.03 -7.79 -16.99
N TYR A 45 20.43 -7.37 -18.11
CA TYR A 45 19.09 -6.77 -18.14
C TYR A 45 18.06 -7.54 -19.00
N ALA A 46 18.47 -8.55 -19.79
CA ALA A 46 17.52 -9.28 -20.65
C ALA A 46 16.44 -10.06 -19.88
N GLY A 47 16.72 -10.58 -18.69
CA GLY A 47 15.73 -11.26 -17.85
C GLY A 47 14.85 -10.31 -17.03
N LEU A 48 15.42 -9.16 -16.63
CA LEU A 48 14.75 -8.17 -15.77
C LEU A 48 13.53 -7.57 -16.46
N SER A 49 13.61 -7.24 -17.76
CA SER A 49 12.49 -6.59 -18.44
C SER A 49 11.21 -7.42 -18.55
N SER A 50 11.29 -8.75 -18.56
CA SER A 50 10.12 -9.62 -18.65
C SER A 50 9.58 -10.01 -17.27
N GLU A 51 10.50 -10.33 -16.34
CA GLU A 51 10.14 -10.72 -14.98
C GLU A 51 9.61 -9.53 -14.17
N ASP A 52 10.23 -8.36 -14.29
CA ASP A 52 9.79 -7.17 -13.56
C ASP A 52 8.46 -6.65 -14.12
N GLY A 53 8.24 -6.74 -15.43
CA GLY A 53 6.95 -6.42 -16.03
C GLY A 53 5.80 -7.33 -15.56
N ARG A 54 6.07 -8.63 -15.32
CA ARG A 54 5.10 -9.56 -14.73
C ARG A 54 4.86 -9.24 -13.25
N LYS A 55 5.93 -9.05 -12.47
CA LYS A 55 5.82 -8.68 -11.04
C LYS A 55 5.04 -7.38 -10.84
N ILE A 56 5.24 -6.38 -11.70
CA ILE A 56 4.50 -5.12 -11.65
C ILE A 56 3.01 -5.36 -11.87
N LYS A 57 2.62 -6.12 -12.90
CA LYS A 57 1.21 -6.47 -13.14
C LYS A 57 0.60 -7.26 -11.99
N ASP A 58 1.32 -8.26 -11.47
CA ASP A 58 0.85 -9.06 -10.33
C ASP A 58 0.67 -8.19 -9.07
N LEU A 59 1.56 -7.20 -8.86
CA LEU A 59 1.45 -6.25 -7.76
C LEU A 59 0.30 -5.26 -7.97
N GLU A 60 0.07 -4.79 -9.19
CA GLU A 60 -1.06 -3.92 -9.55
C GLU A 60 -2.39 -4.64 -9.32
N GLU A 61 -2.51 -5.90 -9.74
CA GLU A 61 -3.71 -6.72 -9.52
C GLU A 61 -3.98 -6.94 -8.03
N LYS A 62 -2.94 -7.27 -7.25
CA LYS A 62 -3.05 -7.41 -5.79
C LYS A 62 -3.43 -6.09 -5.12
N LEU A 63 -2.85 -4.98 -5.55
CA LEU A 63 -3.16 -3.66 -5.03
C LEU A 63 -4.63 -3.32 -5.28
N GLN A 64 -5.13 -3.51 -6.50
CA GLN A 64 -6.54 -3.30 -6.81
C GLN A 64 -7.48 -4.22 -6.01
N ALA A 65 -7.10 -5.48 -5.81
CA ALA A 65 -7.90 -6.41 -5.00
C ALA A 65 -8.00 -5.93 -3.55
N VAL A 66 -6.88 -5.54 -2.95
CA VAL A 66 -6.84 -5.02 -1.58
C VAL A 66 -7.60 -3.70 -1.47
N GLU A 67 -7.48 -2.80 -2.45
CA GLU A 67 -8.23 -1.53 -2.45
C GLU A 67 -9.74 -1.76 -2.44
N ARG A 68 -10.24 -2.71 -3.25
CA ARG A 68 -11.67 -3.07 -3.27
C ARG A 68 -12.12 -3.60 -1.92
N GLU A 69 -11.34 -4.48 -1.29
CA GLU A 69 -11.65 -5.03 0.03
C GLU A 69 -11.67 -3.94 1.11
N VAL A 70 -10.68 -3.05 1.11
CA VAL A 70 -10.60 -1.92 2.04
C VAL A 70 -11.79 -0.97 1.85
N GLN A 71 -12.21 -0.72 0.61
CA GLN A 71 -13.40 0.10 0.34
C GLN A 71 -14.66 -0.53 0.92
N MET A 72 -14.89 -1.83 0.69
CA MET A 72 -16.03 -2.54 1.27
C MET A 72 -16.00 -2.50 2.80
N LEU A 73 -14.88 -2.83 3.43
CA LEU A 73 -14.73 -2.79 4.89
C LEU A 73 -14.89 -1.37 5.46
N SER A 74 -14.49 -0.34 4.72
CA SER A 74 -14.68 1.05 5.13
C SER A 74 -16.16 1.45 5.12
N ALA A 75 -16.91 1.02 4.10
CA ALA A 75 -18.36 1.24 4.03
C ALA A 75 -19.08 0.50 5.16
N ASP A 76 -18.74 -0.76 5.42
CA ASP A 76 -19.30 -1.55 6.52
C ASP A 76 -19.03 -0.90 7.88
N LYS A 77 -17.80 -0.42 8.09
CA LYS A 77 -17.43 0.32 9.30
C LYS A 77 -18.28 1.57 9.47
N GLU A 78 -18.50 2.36 8.41
CA GLU A 78 -19.34 3.56 8.46
C GLU A 78 -20.80 3.22 8.82
N MET A 79 -21.35 2.16 8.23
CA MET A 79 -22.68 1.66 8.58
C MET A 79 -22.76 1.26 10.06
N LEU A 80 -21.79 0.51 10.58
CA LEU A 80 -21.74 0.14 12.00
C LEU A 80 -21.57 1.36 12.92
N GLN A 81 -20.77 2.35 12.52
CA GLN A 81 -20.64 3.60 13.27
C GLN A 81 -21.95 4.40 13.31
N SER A 82 -22.76 4.37 12.24
CA SER A 82 -24.08 5.00 12.25
C SER A 82 -25.02 4.32 13.25
N VAL A 83 -25.02 2.99 13.31
CA VAL A 83 -25.78 2.21 14.30
C VAL A 83 -25.35 2.58 15.73
N LEU A 84 -24.04 2.65 15.98
CA LEU A 84 -23.51 3.06 17.29
C LEU A 84 -23.95 4.48 17.68
N LYS A 85 -24.08 5.40 16.72
CA LYS A 85 -24.55 6.77 16.99
C LYS A 85 -26.02 6.83 17.33
N HIS A 86 -26.85 6.03 16.67
CA HIS A 86 -28.31 6.10 16.82
C HIS A 86 -28.85 5.28 17.98
N PHE A 87 -28.25 4.13 18.29
CA PHE A 87 -28.83 3.17 19.23
C PHE A 87 -28.15 3.08 20.59
N PHE A 88 -26.90 3.53 20.73
CA PHE A 88 -26.13 3.34 21.97
C PHE A 88 -25.98 4.65 22.75
N THR A 89 -26.23 4.58 24.06
CA THR A 89 -25.99 5.72 24.96
C THR A 89 -24.51 5.92 25.23
N THR A 90 -24.16 7.09 25.78
CA THR A 90 -22.77 7.39 26.18
C THR A 90 -22.23 6.40 27.20
N ASN A 91 -23.08 5.84 28.08
CA ASN A 91 -22.65 4.87 29.08
C ASN A 91 -22.37 3.50 28.43
N ASP A 92 -23.25 3.03 27.54
CA ASP A 92 -23.07 1.76 26.81
C ASP A 92 -21.76 1.77 26.01
N LYS A 93 -21.47 2.90 25.35
CA LYS A 93 -20.22 3.07 24.61
C LYS A 93 -18.99 3.05 25.53
N ARG A 94 -19.07 3.56 26.77
CA ARG A 94 -17.96 3.45 27.75
C ARG A 94 -17.74 2.00 28.20
N GLN A 95 -18.82 1.27 28.48
CA GLN A 95 -18.72 -0.15 28.82
C GLN A 95 -18.09 -0.95 27.68
N ALA A 96 -18.49 -0.68 26.44
CA ALA A 96 -17.87 -1.28 25.27
C ALA A 96 -16.39 -0.85 25.10
N VAL A 97 -15.99 0.36 25.48
CA VAL A 97 -14.56 0.75 25.52
C VAL A 97 -13.79 -0.13 26.51
N ASN A 98 -14.33 -0.38 27.71
CA ASN A 98 -13.69 -1.26 28.70
C ASN A 98 -13.57 -2.69 28.17
N PHE A 99 -14.66 -3.23 27.63
CA PHE A 99 -14.66 -4.55 27.00
C PHE A 99 -13.60 -4.70 25.91
N LEU A 100 -13.43 -3.68 25.05
CA LEU A 100 -12.42 -3.69 24.01
C LEU A 100 -10.99 -3.68 24.58
N GLN A 101 -10.74 -2.92 25.65
CA GLN A 101 -9.44 -2.89 26.32
C GLN A 101 -9.12 -4.24 26.95
N ASP A 102 -10.09 -4.85 27.62
CA ASP A 102 -9.90 -6.11 28.34
C ASP A 102 -9.77 -7.31 27.37
N THR A 103 -10.52 -7.31 26.27
CA THR A 103 -10.56 -8.45 25.33
C THR A 103 -9.45 -8.40 24.29
N TYR A 104 -9.12 -7.22 23.77
CA TYR A 104 -8.18 -7.06 22.65
C TYR A 104 -6.89 -6.33 23.03
N GLU A 105 -6.70 -6.02 24.32
CA GLU A 105 -5.51 -5.34 24.86
C GLU A 105 -5.17 -4.02 24.12
N ILE A 106 -6.17 -3.36 23.56
CA ILE A 106 -5.97 -2.11 22.83
C ILE A 106 -5.93 -0.93 23.79
N GLY A 107 -5.04 0.03 23.54
CA GLY A 107 -4.95 1.25 24.37
C GLY A 107 -6.19 2.14 24.29
N THR A 108 -6.44 2.91 25.35
CA THR A 108 -7.58 3.85 25.52
C THR A 108 -7.81 4.76 24.32
N ARG A 109 -6.73 5.25 23.68
CA ARG A 109 -6.82 6.12 22.50
C ARG A 109 -7.47 5.40 21.30
N ARG A 110 -7.14 4.13 21.08
CA ARG A 110 -7.65 3.35 19.95
C ARG A 110 -9.09 2.92 20.22
N SER A 111 -9.39 2.43 21.43
CA SER A 111 -10.74 2.01 21.82
C SER A 111 -11.74 3.16 21.76
N CYS A 112 -11.41 4.34 22.32
CA CYS A 112 -12.30 5.50 22.29
C CYS A 112 -12.56 6.01 20.86
N ARG A 113 -11.56 5.91 19.97
CA ARG A 113 -11.73 6.27 18.55
C ARG A 113 -12.65 5.29 17.81
N LEU A 114 -12.62 4.00 18.14
CA LEU A 114 -13.48 2.99 17.51
C LEU A 114 -14.96 3.21 17.84
N LEU A 115 -15.26 3.57 19.08
CA LEU A 115 -16.64 3.79 19.56
C LEU A 115 -17.12 5.25 19.44
N ASP A 116 -16.32 6.10 18.81
CA ASP A 116 -16.62 7.53 18.59
C ASP A 116 -16.97 8.29 19.89
N ILE A 117 -16.15 8.09 20.94
CA ILE A 117 -16.22 8.85 22.19
C ILE A 117 -14.91 9.63 22.39
N SER A 118 -15.01 10.86 22.89
CA SER A 118 -13.82 11.61 23.31
C SER A 118 -13.22 11.03 24.59
N ARG A 119 -11.89 11.07 24.72
CA ARG A 119 -11.20 10.58 25.93
C ARG A 119 -11.62 11.35 27.19
N SER A 120 -11.96 12.63 27.06
CA SER A 120 -12.50 13.43 28.17
C SER A 120 -13.83 12.89 28.66
N VAL A 121 -14.75 12.54 27.75
CA VAL A 121 -16.01 11.91 28.10
C VAL A 121 -15.78 10.52 28.70
N TYR A 122 -14.85 9.72 28.17
CA TYR A 122 -14.53 8.41 28.74
C TYR A 122 -14.05 8.50 30.20
N HIS A 123 -13.14 9.44 30.50
CA HIS A 123 -12.61 9.65 31.85
C HIS A 123 -13.50 10.54 32.73
N TYR A 124 -14.61 11.08 32.20
CA TYR A 124 -15.45 11.97 32.98
C TYR A 124 -16.13 11.17 34.11
N PRO A 125 -15.88 11.51 35.38
CA PRO A 125 -16.52 10.82 36.50
C PRO A 125 -18.02 11.06 36.40
N LEU A 126 -18.80 9.99 36.35
CA LEU A 126 -20.25 10.11 36.46
C LEU A 126 -20.52 10.57 37.88
N HIS A 127 -21.00 11.81 38.05
CA HIS A 127 -21.55 12.26 39.31
C HIS A 127 -22.92 11.59 39.51
N CYS A 128 -22.91 10.33 39.93
CA CYS A 128 -24.03 9.71 40.63
C CYS A 128 -23.43 8.85 41.74
N ASP A 129 -23.34 9.46 42.93
CA ASP A 129 -23.90 8.89 44.17
C ASP A 129 -23.70 9.89 45.32
N SER A 130 -24.72 10.74 45.50
CA SER A 130 -25.11 11.24 46.81
C SER A 130 -26.56 11.74 46.75
N GLN A 131 -27.50 10.80 46.71
CA GLN A 131 -28.70 10.72 47.57
C GLN A 131 -29.56 9.51 47.23
#